data_AF-A0AAT9RHI5-F1
#
_entry.id   AF-A0AAT9RHI5-F1
#
_cell.length_a   1.000
_cell.length_b   1.000
_cell.length_c   1.000
_cell.angle_alpha   90.00
_cell.angle_beta   90.00
_cell.angle_gamma   90.00
#
_symmetry.space_group_name_H-M   'P 1'
#
loop_
_entity.id
_entity.type
_entity.pdbx_description
1 polymer ?
#
loop_
_entity_poly.entity_id
_entity_poly.type
_entity_poly.pdbx_seq_one_letter_code
_entity_poly.pdbx_strand_id
1 'polypeptide(L)' 'MEAIVSSVDYRRGILSELSSILEAAVDDKRLARNPMHAKSVRWPKAPQERREAWLLGIALRVRDVISP' A
#
# COMPACT_ATOMS: atom_id res chain seq x y z
N MET A 1 1.19 -9.23 24.78
CA MET A 1 0.31 -8.46 23.89
C MET A 1 1.20 -7.91 22.78
N GLU A 2 1.29 -8.63 21.67
CA GLU A 2 2.00 -8.16 20.48
C GLU A 2 1.37 -6.83 20.06
N ALA A 3 2.17 -5.77 20.10
CA ALA A 3 1.74 -4.48 19.58
C ALA A 3 1.30 -4.70 18.14
N ILE A 4 0.08 -4.26 17.81
CA ILE A 4 -0.42 -4.17 16.45
C ILE A 4 0.51 -3.20 15.71
N VAL A 5 1.62 -3.70 15.19
CA VAL A 5 2.43 -3.01 14.19
C VAL A 5 1.59 -3.05 12.92
N SER A 6 0.53 -2.23 12.88
CA SER A 6 -0.18 -1.98 11.62
C SER A 6 0.78 -1.17 10.76
N SER A 7 1.56 -1.90 9.97
CA SER A 7 2.43 -1.34 8.96
C SER A 7 1.64 -0.26 8.22
N VAL A 8 2.26 0.90 8.05
CA VAL A 8 1.66 2.01 7.30
C VAL A 8 1.24 1.55 5.91
N ASP A 9 2.00 0.64 5.31
CA ASP A 9 1.69 0.02 4.02
C ASP A 9 0.41 -0.81 4.08
N TYR A 10 0.19 -1.57 5.16
CA TYR A 10 -1.03 -2.34 5.35
C TYR A 10 -2.26 -1.43 5.46
N ARG A 11 -2.18 -0.37 6.27
CA ARG A 11 -3.26 0.62 6.41
C ARG A 11 -3.54 1.33 5.08
N ARG A 12 -2.49 1.70 4.35
CA ARG A 12 -2.62 2.31 3.03
C ARG A 12 -3.26 1.34 2.03
N GLY A 13 -2.86 0.06 2.05
CA GLY A 13 -3.45 -1.00 1.23
C GLY A 13 -4.96 -1.13 1.43
N ILE A 14 -5.42 -1.20 2.68
CA ILE A 14 -6.85 -1.25 3.00
C ILE A 14 -7.58 -0.02 2.44
N LEU A 15 -7.06 1.19 2.67
CA LEU A 15 -7.71 2.41 2.19
C LEU A 15 -7.70 2.53 0.67
N SER A 16 -6.64 2.07 0.01
CA SER A 16 -6.56 1.98 -1.45
C SER A 16 -7.61 1.03 -2.01
N GLU A 17 -7.79 -0.14 -1.40
CA GLU A 17 -8.81 -1.10 -1.79
C GLU A 17 -10.23 -0.52 -1.63
N LEU A 18 -10.52 0.07 -0.47
CA LEU A 18 -11.80 0.74 -0.22
C LEU A 18 -12.04 1.88 -1.21
N SER A 19 -11.02 2.67 -1.52
CA SER A 19 -11.12 3.73 -2.52
C SER A 19 -11.47 3.15 -3.89
N SER A 20 -10.83 2.04 -4.30
CA SER A 20 -11.12 1.37 -5.56
C SER A 20 -12.58 0.90 -5.66
N ILE A 21 -13.08 0.23 -4.61
CA ILE A 21 -14.47 -0.22 -4.54
C ILE A 21 -15.44 0.97 -4.65
N LEU A 22 -15.12 2.08 -3.99
CA LEU A 22 -15.96 3.28 -4.00
C LEU A 22 -15.88 4.05 -5.32
N GLU A 23 -14.77 4.00 -6.06
CA GLU A 23 -14.72 4.48 -7.44
C GLU A 23 -15.65 3.66 -8.35
N ALA A 24 -15.62 2.32 -8.25
CA ALA A 24 -16.52 1.47 -9.03
C ALA A 24 -18.01 1.80 -8.74
N ALA A 25 -18.35 2.09 -7.48
CA ALA A 25 -19.70 2.54 -7.13
C ALA A 25 -20.07 3.92 -7.70
N VAL A 26 -19.09 4.81 -7.94
CA VAL A 26 -19.30 6.07 -8.65
C VAL A 26 -19.51 5.82 -10.15
N ASP A 27 -18.72 4.95 -10.76
CA ASP A 27 -18.85 4.57 -12.16
C ASP A 27 -20.22 3.93 -12.45
N ASP A 28 -20.71 3.11 -11.53
CA ASP A 28 -22.05 2.52 -11.54
C ASP A 28 -23.17 3.55 -11.24
N LYS A 29 -22.83 4.83 -11.04
CA LYS A 29 -23.73 5.94 -10.71
C LYS A 29 -24.51 5.74 -9.40
N ARG A 30 -24.02 4.88 -8.50
CA ARG A 30 -24.60 4.64 -7.17
C ARG A 30 -24.16 5.71 -6.17
N LEU A 31 -23.00 6.32 -6.40
CA LEU A 31 -22.46 7.45 -5.65
C LEU A 31 -22.17 8.61 -6.59
N ALA A 32 -22.37 9.84 -6.13
CA ALA A 32 -22.05 11.04 -6.91
C ALA A 32 -20.55 11.31 -7.01
N ARG A 33 -19.77 10.91 -5.99
CA ARG A 33 -18.32 11.00 -5.93
C ARG A 33 -17.77 10.06 -4.87
N ASN A 34 -16.51 9.69 -4.98
CA ASN A 34 -15.87 8.85 -3.98
C ASN A 34 -15.57 9.65 -2.69
N PRO A 35 -16.13 9.28 -1.53
CA PRO A 35 -15.93 9.99 -0.27
C PRO A 35 -14.50 9.89 0.26
N MET A 36 -13.68 8.95 -0.21
CA MET A 36 -12.26 8.81 0.17
C MET A 36 -11.38 9.99 -0.24
N HIS A 37 -11.87 10.84 -1.17
CA HIS A 37 -11.23 12.12 -1.55
C HIS A 37 -11.66 13.31 -0.70
N ALA A 38 -12.54 13.11 0.29
CA ALA A 38 -12.95 14.19 1.16
C ALA A 38 -11.78 14.68 2.02
N LYS A 39 -11.73 16.00 2.28
CA LYS A 39 -10.67 16.63 3.10
C LYS A 39 -10.57 16.10 4.53
N SER A 40 -11.64 15.49 5.05
CA SER A 40 -11.68 14.85 6.36
C SER A 40 -10.95 13.51 6.39
N VAL A 41 -10.72 12.87 5.24
CA VAL A 41 -10.05 11.58 5.14
C VAL A 41 -8.54 11.77 5.22
N ARG A 42 -7.92 11.14 6.22
CA ARG A 42 -6.47 11.20 6.44
C ARG A 42 -5.81 9.94 5.90
N TRP A 43 -5.13 10.07 4.78
CA TRP A 43 -4.32 9.01 4.21
C TRP A 43 -3.02 8.81 5.02
N PRO A 44 -2.66 7.57 5.39
CA PRO A 44 -1.35 7.28 5.99
C PRO A 44 -0.23 7.73 5.05
N LYS A 45 0.70 8.52 5.57
CA LYS A 45 1.88 8.96 4.80
C LYS A 45 2.71 7.73 4.45
N ALA A 46 3.03 7.52 3.18
CA ALA A 46 3.88 6.41 2.77
C ALA A 46 5.19 6.41 3.58
N PRO A 47 5.68 5.25 4.04
CA PRO A 47 6.94 5.18 4.72
C PRO A 47 8.05 5.66 3.78
N GLN A 48 8.78 6.67 4.23
CA GLN A 48 9.93 7.24 3.52
C GLN A 48 11.23 6.47 3.81
N GLU A 49 11.15 5.27 4.40
CA GLU A 49 12.34 4.46 4.64
C GLU A 49 13.02 4.20 3.30
N ARG A 50 14.20 4.81 3.15
CA ARG A 50 15.07 4.62 2.00
C ARG A 50 15.61 3.20 2.10
N ARG A 51 14.95 2.27 1.43
CA ARG A 51 15.45 0.90 1.28
C ARG A 51 16.76 0.97 0.49
N GLU A 52 17.85 0.52 1.09
CA GLU A 52 19.12 0.41 0.41
C GLU A 52 19.08 -0.78 -0.55
N ALA A 53 19.60 -0.58 -1.76
CA ALA A 53 19.76 -1.67 -2.70
C ALA A 53 20.80 -2.65 -2.15
N TRP A 54 20.56 -3.96 -2.33
CA TRP A 54 21.58 -4.95 -2.05
C TRP A 54 22.82 -4.71 -2.91
N LEU A 55 23.99 -4.93 -2.31
CA LEU A 55 25.23 -5.03 -3.07
C LEU A 55 25.08 -6.13 -4.13
N LEU A 56 25.67 -5.92 -5.31
CA LEU A 56 25.54 -6.84 -6.44
C LEU A 56 25.85 -8.30 -6.08
N GLY A 57 26.89 -8.53 -5.27
CA GLY A 57 27.26 -9.89 -4.83
C GLY A 57 26.17 -10.58 -3.98
N ILE A 58 25.46 -9.84 -3.12
CA ILE A 58 24.33 -10.37 -2.34
C ILE A 58 23.16 -10.68 -3.27
N ALA A 59 22.84 -9.76 -4.19
CA ALA A 59 21.75 -9.94 -5.13
C ALA A 59 21.96 -11.17 -6.03
N LEU A 60 23.16 -11.36 -6.57
CA LEU A 60 23.51 -12.53 -7.39
C LEU A 60 23.43 -13.82 -6.57
N ARG A 61 23.98 -13.83 -5.34
CA ARG A 61 23.91 -14.99 -4.46
C ARG A 61 22.46 -15.38 -4.13
N VAL A 62 21.59 -14.41 -3.84
CA VAL A 62 20.17 -14.68 -3.57
C VAL A 62 19.48 -15.20 -4.82
N ARG A 63 19.71 -14.58 -5.99
CA ARG A 63 19.16 -15.03 -7.29
C ARG A 63 19.52 -16.50 -7.55
N ASP A 64 20.78 -16.87 -7.40
CA ASP A 64 21.27 -18.22 -7.70
C ASP A 64 20.67 -19.27 -6.74
N VAL A 65 20.25 -18.87 -5.54
CA VAL A 65 19.54 -19.74 -4.58
C VAL A 65 18.06 -19.89 -4.92
N ILE A 66 17.40 -18.82 -5.38
CA ILE A 66 15.94 -18.82 -5.65
C ILE A 66 15.58 -19.22 -7.08
N SER A 67 16.54 -19.24 -8.01
CA SER A 67 16.38 -19.65 -9.40
C SER A 67 17.45 -20.69 -9.76
N PRO A 68 17.31 -21.94 -9.28
CA PRO A 68 18.22 -23.02 -9.61
C PRO A 68 18.08 -23.47 -11.08
#